data_AF-A0A412CXD8-F1
#
_entry.id   AF-A0A412CXD8-F1
#
_cell.length_a   1.000
_cell.length_b   1.000
_cell.length_c   1.000
_cell.angle_alpha   90.00
_cell.angle_beta   90.00
_cell.angle_gamma   90.00
#
_symmetry.space_group_name_H-M   'P 1'
#
loop_
_entity.id
_entity.type
_entity.pdbx_description
1 polymer ?
#
loop_
_entity_poly.entity_id
_entity_poly.type
_entity_poly.pdbx_seq_one_letter_code
_entity_poly.pdbx_strand_id
1 'polypeptide(L)'
;MSQMILFTYKKPNNLFFGIENNLYFKEYAKVLFHTNCTDGIYTIPNFDSLCVCAQKSIGNGISINQTELFKVLQWIQNEEIYMWYGAECDDLDCIENFETLINAISNGLLTSSGELYIHYKKSNKK
;
A
#
# COMPACT_ATOMS: atom_id res chain seq x y z
N MET A 1 15.63 5.56 -0.20
CA MET A 1 14.48 5.50 0.72
C MET A 1 13.64 4.28 0.35
N SER A 2 12.61 3.91 1.13
CA SER A 2 11.86 2.66 0.95
C SER A 2 10.38 2.97 0.73
N GLN A 3 9.71 2.18 -0.09
CA GLN A 3 8.25 2.15 -0.18
C GLN A 3 7.67 1.56 1.10
N MET A 4 6.58 2.15 1.56
CA MET A 4 5.86 1.77 2.77
C MET A 4 4.38 1.53 2.47
N ILE A 5 3.76 0.67 3.26
CA ILE A 5 2.32 0.43 3.22
C ILE A 5 1.76 0.25 4.63
N LEU A 6 0.61 0.86 4.87
CA LEU A 6 -0.27 0.52 6.00
C LEU A 6 -1.69 0.29 5.52
N PHE A 7 -2.39 -0.63 6.15
CA PHE A 7 -3.78 -0.90 5.81
C PHE A 7 -4.57 -1.42 7.01
N THR A 8 -5.88 -1.20 6.99
CA THR A 8 -6.79 -1.86 7.92
C THR A 8 -6.93 -3.34 7.57
N TYR A 9 -7.15 -4.20 8.55
CA TYR A 9 -7.54 -5.57 8.26
C TYR A 9 -8.32 -6.16 9.45
N LYS A 10 -9.51 -6.69 9.19
CA LYS A 10 -10.46 -7.08 10.25
C LYS A 10 -10.11 -8.37 10.98
N LYS A 11 -9.26 -9.24 10.42
CA LYS A 11 -8.99 -10.57 10.96
C LYS A 11 -7.48 -10.82 11.07
N PRO A 12 -6.95 -11.35 12.18
CA PRO A 12 -5.55 -11.74 12.24
C PRO A 12 -5.16 -12.60 11.04
N ASN A 13 -4.06 -12.25 10.38
CA ASN A 13 -3.57 -12.93 9.19
C ASN A 13 -2.06 -13.10 9.28
N ASN A 14 -1.59 -14.33 9.14
CA ASN A 14 -0.16 -14.66 9.24
C ASN A 14 0.66 -14.13 8.06
N LEU A 15 0.01 -13.64 7.00
CA LEU A 15 0.65 -13.04 5.82
C LEU A 15 1.00 -11.57 6.03
N PHE A 16 0.42 -10.91 7.03
CA PHE A 16 0.59 -9.49 7.30
C PHE A 16 1.20 -9.27 8.68
N PHE A 17 1.93 -8.18 8.82
CA PHE A 17 2.61 -7.86 10.08
C PHE A 17 1.85 -6.76 10.80
N GLY A 18 1.41 -7.04 12.02
CA GLY A 18 0.88 -6.01 12.90
C GLY A 18 1.97 -5.00 13.26
N ILE A 19 1.56 -3.76 13.53
CA ILE A 19 2.49 -2.66 13.81
C ILE A 19 2.70 -2.41 15.31
N GLU A 20 2.18 -3.27 16.18
CA GLU A 20 2.17 -3.10 17.64
C GLU A 20 3.57 -3.01 18.26
N ASN A 21 4.61 -3.51 17.58
CA ASN A 21 6.00 -3.44 18.04
C ASN A 21 6.87 -2.50 17.18
N ASN A 22 6.29 -1.77 16.21
CA ASN A 22 7.03 -0.90 15.31
C ASN A 22 6.73 0.59 15.59
N LEU A 23 7.64 1.27 16.31
CA LEU A 23 7.48 2.68 16.68
C LEU A 23 7.36 3.60 15.46
N TYR A 24 8.09 3.32 14.38
CA TYR A 24 8.02 4.11 13.15
C TYR A 24 6.60 4.05 12.57
N PHE A 25 6.06 2.86 12.33
CA PHE A 25 4.70 2.73 11.77
C PHE A 25 3.59 3.20 12.71
N LYS A 26 3.80 3.16 14.03
CA LYS A 26 2.85 3.74 14.99
C LYS A 26 2.66 5.23 14.80
N GLU A 27 3.73 6.00 14.58
CA GLU A 27 3.59 7.44 14.36
C GLU A 27 2.83 7.75 13.06
N TYR A 28 3.12 7.02 11.97
CA TYR A 28 2.36 7.16 10.73
C TYR A 28 0.90 6.73 10.88
N ALA A 29 0.62 5.66 11.63
CA ALA A 29 -0.76 5.22 11.85
C ALA A 29 -1.60 6.29 12.57
N LYS A 30 -1.00 7.05 13.50
CA LYS A 30 -1.67 8.19 14.16
C LYS A 30 -2.04 9.29 13.17
N VAL A 31 -1.15 9.60 12.23
CA VAL A 31 -1.37 10.65 11.23
C VAL A 31 -2.38 10.19 10.19
N LEU A 32 -2.17 9.01 9.61
CA LEU A 32 -2.95 8.52 8.47
C LEU A 32 -4.35 8.06 8.89
N PHE A 33 -4.46 7.24 9.93
CA PHE A 33 -5.73 6.68 10.40
C PHE A 33 -6.36 7.48 11.55
N HIS A 34 -5.72 8.56 12.02
CA HIS A 34 -6.23 9.39 13.12
C HIS A 34 -6.49 8.59 14.41
N THR A 35 -5.66 7.58 14.69
CA THR A 35 -5.84 6.65 15.83
C THR A 35 -4.53 6.32 16.54
N ASN A 36 -4.57 6.20 17.87
CA ASN A 36 -3.48 5.64 18.66
C ASN A 36 -3.58 4.12 18.83
N CYS A 37 -4.67 3.52 18.37
CA CYS A 37 -4.89 2.07 18.44
C CYS A 37 -4.21 1.40 17.24
N THR A 38 -3.34 0.42 17.50
CA THR A 38 -2.69 -0.38 16.45
C THR A 38 -3.49 -1.62 16.07
N ASP A 39 -4.54 -1.95 16.83
CA ASP A 39 -5.34 -3.15 16.58
C ASP A 39 -6.03 -3.04 15.23
N GLY A 40 -5.80 -4.04 14.38
CA GLY A 40 -6.37 -4.05 13.04
C GLY A 40 -5.59 -3.24 12.02
N ILE A 41 -4.42 -2.69 12.35
CA ILE A 41 -3.53 -1.99 11.40
C ILE A 41 -2.32 -2.87 11.12
N TYR A 42 -2.05 -3.09 9.83
CA TYR A 42 -1.01 -3.99 9.36
C TYR A 42 -0.15 -3.34 8.30
N THR A 43 1.03 -3.92 8.10
CA THR A 43 1.93 -3.66 6.98
C THR A 43 2.27 -4.95 6.24
N ILE A 44 2.86 -4.81 5.05
CA ILE A 44 3.44 -5.93 4.31
C ILE A 44 4.95 -5.91 4.53
N PRO A 45 5.55 -6.99 5.06
CA PRO A 45 7.00 -7.07 5.21
C PRO A 45 7.66 -7.00 3.83
N ASN A 46 8.75 -6.24 3.73
CA ASN A 46 9.50 -6.05 2.47
C ASN A 46 8.65 -5.52 1.31
N PHE A 47 7.66 -4.65 1.59
CA PHE A 47 6.81 -4.04 0.55
C PHE A 47 7.63 -3.37 -0.57
N ASP A 48 8.72 -2.68 -0.23
CA ASP A 48 9.66 -2.10 -1.19
C ASP A 48 10.22 -3.12 -2.20
N SER A 49 10.59 -4.31 -1.73
CA SER A 49 11.05 -5.39 -2.61
C SER A 49 9.95 -5.85 -3.57
N LEU A 50 8.69 -5.91 -3.10
CA LEU A 50 7.53 -6.22 -3.96
C LEU A 50 7.34 -5.14 -5.04
N CYS A 51 7.45 -3.86 -4.67
CA CYS A 51 7.39 -2.74 -5.60
C CYS A 51 8.51 -2.81 -6.65
N VAL A 52 9.75 -3.07 -6.23
CA VAL A 52 10.91 -3.20 -7.14
C VAL A 52 10.73 -4.39 -8.10
N CYS A 53 10.24 -5.53 -7.60
CA CYS A 53 9.95 -6.70 -8.45
C CYS A 53 8.83 -6.41 -9.46
N ALA A 54 7.77 -5.72 -9.04
CA ALA A 54 6.68 -5.30 -9.91
C ALA A 54 7.17 -4.30 -10.96
N GLN A 55 7.93 -3.28 -10.57
CA GLN A 55 8.54 -2.30 -11.47
C GLN A 55 9.39 -2.97 -12.55
N LYS A 56 10.27 -3.91 -12.17
CA LYS A 56 11.07 -4.69 -13.13
C LYS A 56 10.19 -5.49 -14.09
N SER A 57 9.13 -6.11 -13.60
CA SER A 57 8.20 -6.88 -14.42
C SER A 57 7.50 -5.99 -15.43
N ILE A 58 6.94 -4.86 -14.97
CA ILE A 58 6.22 -3.89 -15.79
C ILE A 58 7.15 -3.26 -16.84
N GLY A 59 8.39 -2.91 -16.47
CA GLY A 59 9.40 -2.42 -17.41
C GLY A 59 9.77 -3.43 -18.52
N ASN A 60 9.56 -4.73 -18.29
CA ASN A 60 9.72 -5.79 -19.28
C ASN A 60 8.43 -6.09 -20.08
N GLY A 61 7.39 -5.26 -19.96
CA GLY A 61 6.11 -5.42 -20.66
C GLY A 61 5.15 -6.42 -20.00
N ILE A 62 5.43 -6.88 -18.77
CA ILE A 62 4.53 -7.76 -18.01
C ILE A 62 3.45 -6.89 -17.35
N SER A 63 2.18 -7.23 -17.55
CA SER A 63 1.07 -6.52 -16.90
C SER A 63 1.17 -6.62 -15.37
N ILE A 64 0.85 -5.52 -14.67
CA ILE A 64 0.79 -5.49 -13.19
C ILE A 64 -0.09 -6.62 -12.63
N ASN A 65 -1.14 -7.01 -13.33
CA ASN A 65 -2.08 -8.07 -12.93
C ASN A 65 -1.43 -9.46 -12.82
N GLN A 66 -0.22 -9.63 -13.36
CA GLN A 66 0.56 -10.87 -13.30
C GLN A 66 1.63 -10.86 -12.20
N THR A 67 1.77 -9.75 -11.47
CA THR A 67 2.80 -9.57 -10.44
C THR A 67 2.35 -10.08 -9.07
N GLU A 68 3.31 -10.39 -8.20
CA GLU A 68 3.00 -10.75 -6.81
C GLU A 68 2.40 -9.57 -6.03
N LEU A 69 2.82 -8.34 -6.35
CA LEU A 69 2.23 -7.13 -5.79
C LEU A 69 0.71 -7.08 -6.02
N PHE A 70 0.25 -7.36 -7.24
CA PHE A 70 -1.17 -7.40 -7.54
C PHE A 70 -1.93 -8.45 -6.71
N LYS A 71 -1.38 -9.66 -6.54
CA LYS A 71 -2.02 -10.70 -5.71
C LYS A 71 -2.19 -10.24 -4.26
N VAL A 72 -1.18 -9.59 -3.70
CA VAL A 72 -1.25 -9.08 -2.33
C VAL A 72 -2.28 -7.95 -2.24
N LEU A 73 -2.33 -7.04 -3.21
CA LEU A 73 -3.34 -5.97 -3.27
C LEU A 73 -4.75 -6.54 -3.40
N GLN A 74 -4.95 -7.64 -4.13
CA GLN A 74 -6.25 -8.32 -4.21
C GLN A 74 -6.72 -8.84 -2.86
N TRP A 75 -5.81 -9.28 -1.97
CA TRP A 75 -6.18 -9.74 -0.62
C TRP A 75 -6.68 -8.62 0.28
N ILE A 76 -6.21 -7.39 0.05
CA ILE A 76 -6.56 -6.20 0.85
C ILE A 76 -7.47 -5.22 0.09
N GLN A 77 -8.06 -5.62 -1.05
CA GLN A 77 -8.85 -4.75 -1.93
C GLN A 77 -10.07 -4.09 -1.28
N ASN A 78 -10.56 -4.62 -0.15
CA ASN A 78 -11.72 -4.09 0.57
C ASN A 78 -11.36 -3.25 1.79
N GLU A 79 -10.07 -3.04 2.01
CA GLU A 79 -9.54 -2.34 3.17
C GLU A 79 -9.16 -0.90 2.83
N GLU A 80 -8.95 -0.08 3.85
CA GLU A 80 -8.33 1.23 3.70
C GLU A 80 -6.82 1.05 3.66
N ILE A 81 -6.15 1.60 2.65
CA ILE A 81 -4.73 1.38 2.36
C ILE A 81 -4.04 2.73 2.17
N TYR A 82 -2.85 2.88 2.74
CA TYR A 82 -1.96 4.00 2.54
C TYR A 82 -0.62 3.48 2.02
N MET A 83 -0.08 4.09 0.96
CA MET A 83 1.24 3.82 0.41
C MET A 83 2.00 5.14 0.27
N TRP A 84 3.26 5.15 0.69
CA TRP A 84 4.12 6.33 0.60
C TRP A 84 5.59 5.94 0.45
N TYR A 85 6.43 6.90 0.04
CA TYR A 85 7.87 6.69 -0.10
C TYR A 85 8.66 7.54 0.91
N GLY A 86 9.62 6.91 1.59
CA GLY A 86 10.51 7.62 2.50
C GLY A 86 9.80 8.21 3.73
N ALA A 87 9.90 9.52 3.91
CA ALA A 87 9.30 10.24 5.05
C ALA A 87 8.10 11.11 4.63
N GLU A 88 7.74 11.13 3.35
CA GLU A 88 6.74 12.04 2.80
C GLU A 88 5.38 11.33 2.73
N CYS A 89 4.45 11.70 3.61
CA CYS A 89 3.10 11.12 3.66
C CYS A 89 1.97 12.15 3.61
N ASP A 90 2.29 13.41 3.29
CA ASP A 90 1.36 14.55 3.42
C ASP A 90 0.46 14.73 2.19
N ASP A 91 0.96 14.42 0.99
CA ASP A 91 0.27 14.62 -0.29
C ASP A 91 -0.04 13.28 -0.98
N LEU A 92 -1.04 12.55 -0.46
CA LEU A 92 -1.45 11.25 -1.02
C LEU A 92 -2.61 11.39 -2.01
N ASP A 93 -2.53 10.69 -3.14
CA ASP A 93 -3.62 10.60 -4.11
C ASP A 93 -4.78 9.77 -3.55
N CYS A 94 -5.93 10.41 -3.37
CA CYS A 94 -7.16 9.75 -2.90
C CYS A 94 -7.82 8.93 -4.01
N ILE A 95 -7.92 7.62 -3.81
CA ILE A 95 -8.49 6.67 -4.78
C ILE A 95 -9.60 5.84 -4.13
N GLU A 96 -10.78 5.78 -4.75
CA GLU A 96 -11.92 5.06 -4.20
C GLU A 96 -12.30 3.77 -4.96
N ASN A 97 -11.62 3.48 -6.08
CA ASN A 97 -11.87 2.35 -6.95
C ASN A 97 -10.62 1.47 -7.11
N PHE A 98 -10.78 0.16 -6.99
CA PHE A 98 -9.64 -0.78 -7.02
C PHE A 98 -8.95 -0.83 -8.39
N GLU A 99 -9.68 -0.74 -9.50
CA GLU A 99 -9.08 -0.67 -10.84
C GLU A 99 -8.23 0.59 -11.00
N THR A 100 -8.75 1.74 -10.52
CA THR A 100 -7.99 2.99 -10.49
C THR A 100 -6.75 2.90 -9.61
N LEU A 101 -6.83 2.19 -8.46
CA LEU A 101 -5.67 1.92 -7.60
C LEU A 101 -4.58 1.16 -8.36
N ILE A 102 -4.95 0.06 -9.02
CA ILE A 102 -4.00 -0.75 -9.78
C ILE A 102 -3.37 0.04 -10.92
N ASN A 103 -4.17 0.87 -11.62
CA ASN A 103 -3.65 1.75 -12.68
C ASN A 103 -2.69 2.81 -12.11
N ALA A 104 -3.02 3.43 -10.98
CA ALA A 104 -2.16 4.42 -10.33
C ALA A 104 -0.83 3.80 -9.89
N ILE A 105 -0.85 2.60 -9.28
CA ILE A 105 0.37 1.88 -8.90
C ILE A 105 1.18 1.50 -10.14
N SER A 106 0.54 0.96 -11.17
CA SER A 106 1.23 0.59 -12.41
C SER A 106 1.92 1.80 -13.06
N ASN A 107 1.24 2.95 -13.10
CA ASN A 107 1.79 4.18 -13.63
C ASN A 107 2.93 4.72 -12.76
N GLY A 108 2.75 4.74 -11.43
CA GLY A 108 3.77 5.17 -10.48
C GLY A 108 5.05 4.34 -10.61
N LEU A 109 4.92 3.01 -10.66
CA LEU A 109 6.06 2.10 -10.84
C LEU A 109 6.72 2.20 -12.22
N LEU A 110 6.00 2.64 -13.25
CA LEU A 110 6.58 2.91 -14.59
C LEU A 110 7.42 4.18 -14.63
N THR A 111 7.19 5.14 -13.74
CA THR A 111 7.99 6.36 -13.69
C THR A 111 9.43 6.07 -13.24
N SER A 112 10.37 6.95 -13.57
CA SER A 112 11.78 6.78 -13.22
C SER A 112 12.05 6.78 -11.71
N SER A 113 11.19 7.41 -10.91
CA SER A 113 11.29 7.39 -9.44
C SER A 113 10.68 6.12 -8.84
N GLY A 114 9.65 5.56 -9.48
CA GLY A 114 8.95 4.37 -8.99
C GLY A 114 8.22 4.59 -7.67
N GLU A 115 8.01 5.85 -7.28
CA GLU A 115 7.45 6.28 -5.99
C GLU A 115 5.93 6.16 -5.99
N LEU A 116 5.35 5.83 -4.83
CA LEU A 116 3.91 5.70 -4.64
C LEU A 116 3.49 6.64 -3.52
N TYR A 117 2.42 7.42 -3.75
CA TYR A 117 1.82 8.32 -2.77
C TYR A 117 0.29 8.18 -2.89
N ILE A 118 -0.29 7.19 -2.23
CA ILE A 118 -1.68 6.77 -2.46
C ILE A 118 -2.41 6.59 -1.13
N HIS A 119 -3.62 7.14 -1.05
CA HIS A 119 -4.63 6.77 -0.05
C HIS A 119 -5.80 6.10 -0.78
N TYR A 120 -5.93 4.79 -0.60
CA TYR A 120 -7.07 4.04 -1.12
C TYR A 120 -8.11 3.79 -0.04
N LYS A 121 -9.35 4.18 -0.33
CA LYS A 121 -10.51 3.86 0.52
C LYS A 121 -11.70 3.54 -0.37
N LYS A 122 -12.07 2.27 -0.42
CA LYS A 122 -13.20 1.80 -1.26
C LYS A 122 -14.45 2.62 -0.99
N SER A 123 -15.03 3.21 -2.04
CA SER A 123 -16.29 3.93 -1.92
C SER A 123 -17.42 2.98 -1.50
N ASN A 124 -18.19 3.36 -0.48
CA ASN A 124 -19.41 2.64 -0.09
C ASN A 124 -20.64 3.05 -0.93
N LYS A 125 -20.46 3.92 -1.94
CA LYS A 125 -21.54 4.34 -2.82
C LYS A 125 -21.96 3.14 -3.69
N LYS A 126 -23.14 2.62 -3.38
CA LYS A 126 -23.87 1.62 -4.17
C LYS A 126 -24.38 2.22 -5.48
#